data_AF-A0A1J4UC07-F1
#
_entry.id   AF-A0A1J4UC07-F1
#
_cell.length_a   1.000
_cell.length_b   1.000
_cell.length_c   1.000
_cell.angle_alpha   90.00
_cell.angle_beta   90.00
_cell.angle_gamma   90.00
#
_symmetry.space_group_name_H-M   'P 1'
#
loop_
_entity.id
_entity.type
_entity.pdbx_description
1 polymer ?
#
loop_
_entity_poly.entity_id
_entity_poly.type
_entity_poly.pdbx_seq_one_letter_code
_entity_poly.pdbx_strand_id
1 'polypeptide(L)'
;MQKGRNLKVFPLQKGRNLKVLPLQKGRNLKVLPLQKGRNLKVLPLQKGRNLKVLPLQKGRNLKVFPLQKGRNLKVLPLQKGRNLKVLPLQKGRNLKVLPLRKGGFRWVCFSC
;
A
#
# COMPACT_ATOMS: atom_id res chain seq x y z
N MET A 1 3.29 -3.62 17.20
CA MET A 1 1.99 -2.99 16.80
C MET A 1 1.90 -1.64 17.48
N GLN A 2 1.85 -0.52 16.73
CA GLN A 2 1.74 0.81 17.33
C GLN A 2 0.29 1.19 17.63
N LYS A 3 0.05 1.78 18.81
CA LYS A 3 -1.23 2.39 19.20
C LYS A 3 -1.07 3.90 19.11
N GLY A 4 -2.03 4.59 18.50
CA GLY A 4 -1.98 6.05 18.39
C GLY A 4 -3.02 6.60 17.43
N ARG A 5 -3.28 7.90 17.48
CA ARG A 5 -4.27 8.53 16.58
C ARG A 5 -3.84 8.47 15.13
N ASN A 6 -2.59 8.82 14.82
CA ASN A 6 -2.06 8.93 13.46
C ASN A 6 -0.67 8.28 13.35
N LEU A 7 -0.43 7.51 12.30
CA LEU A 7 0.90 7.02 11.93
C LEU A 7 1.16 7.35 10.45
N LYS A 8 2.36 7.85 10.16
CA LYS A 8 2.81 8.08 8.80
C LYS A 8 4.16 7.38 8.58
N VAL A 9 4.30 6.66 7.46
CA VAL A 9 5.48 5.85 7.14
C VAL A 9 5.96 6.20 5.74
N PHE A 10 7.20 6.70 5.64
CA PHE A 10 7.79 7.25 4.41
C PHE A 10 9.22 6.73 4.13
N PRO A 11 9.41 5.41 3.95
CA PRO A 11 10.73 4.88 3.67
C PRO A 11 11.17 5.25 2.25
N LEU A 12 12.43 5.67 2.12
CA LEU A 12 13.09 5.99 0.87
C LEU A 12 14.26 5.03 0.66
N GLN A 13 14.33 4.36 -0.49
CA GLN A 13 15.45 3.46 -0.78
C GLN A 13 15.86 3.47 -2.26
N LYS A 14 17.17 3.48 -2.50
CA LYS A 14 17.78 3.02 -3.76
C LYS A 14 18.38 1.65 -3.49
N GLY A 15 17.96 0.60 -4.21
CA GLY A 15 18.48 -0.74 -3.94
C GLY A 15 17.65 -1.87 -4.53
N ARG A 16 18.06 -3.12 -4.27
CA ARG A 16 17.40 -4.29 -4.87
C ARG A 16 15.98 -4.50 -4.36
N ASN A 17 15.77 -4.51 -3.04
CA ASN A 17 14.50 -4.89 -2.42
C ASN A 17 14.13 -3.94 -1.27
N LEU A 18 12.87 -3.47 -1.23
CA LEU A 18 12.28 -2.77 -0.09
C LEU A 18 10.99 -3.51 0.35
N LYS A 19 10.85 -3.72 1.66
CA LYS A 19 9.64 -4.28 2.28
C LYS A 19 9.14 -3.31 3.36
N VAL A 20 7.84 -3.01 3.34
CA VAL A 20 7.22 -2.03 4.25
C VAL A 20 5.99 -2.64 4.89
N LEU A 21 6.04 -2.87 6.20
CA LEU A 21 5.01 -3.57 6.98
C LEU A 21 4.61 -2.80 8.25
N PRO A 22 3.93 -1.64 8.14
CA PRO A 22 3.43 -0.95 9.31
C PRO A 22 2.18 -1.65 9.88
N LEU A 23 2.17 -1.81 11.21
CA LEU A 23 1.04 -2.33 11.98
C LEU A 23 0.52 -1.26 12.94
N GLN A 24 -0.74 -0.83 12.78
CA GLN A 24 -1.34 0.18 13.64
C GLN A 24 -2.77 -0.16 14.11
N LYS A 25 -3.06 0.14 15.38
CA LYS A 25 -4.42 0.34 15.89
C LYS A 25 -4.62 1.84 16.15
N GLY A 26 -5.51 2.49 15.39
CA GLY A 26 -5.58 3.96 15.41
C GLY A 26 -6.65 4.58 14.52
N ARG A 27 -6.68 5.91 14.40
CA ARG A 27 -7.63 6.59 13.50
C ARG A 27 -7.13 6.57 12.06
N ASN A 28 -5.89 6.99 11.81
CA ASN A 28 -5.34 7.10 10.45
C ASN A 28 -3.95 6.47 10.32
N LEU A 29 -3.76 5.69 9.25
CA LEU A 29 -2.45 5.20 8.79
C LEU A 29 -2.19 5.71 7.37
N LYS A 30 -1.01 6.27 7.13
CA LYS A 30 -0.58 6.75 5.82
C LYS A 30 0.78 6.15 5.48
N VAL A 31 0.89 5.44 4.36
CA VAL A 31 2.08 4.67 3.96
C VAL A 31 2.50 5.07 2.56
N LEU A 32 3.67 5.70 2.43
CA LEU A 32 4.19 6.22 1.17
C LEU A 32 5.67 5.85 0.98
N PRO A 33 5.94 4.60 0.62
CA PRO A 33 7.29 4.18 0.29
C PRO A 33 7.67 4.68 -1.10
N LEU A 34 8.91 5.14 -1.23
CA LEU A 34 9.51 5.53 -2.49
C LEU A 34 10.75 4.66 -2.75
N GLN A 35 10.76 3.95 -3.88
CA GLN A 35 11.89 3.10 -4.24
C GLN A 35 12.33 3.28 -5.70
N LYS A 36 13.64 3.38 -5.88
CA LYS A 36 14.31 3.08 -7.17
C LYS A 36 15.01 1.73 -7.02
N GLY A 37 14.52 0.69 -7.69
CA GLY A 37 14.97 -0.67 -7.39
C GLY A 37 14.29 -1.80 -8.14
N ARG A 38 14.62 -3.05 -7.80
CA ARG A 38 14.00 -4.21 -8.47
C ARG A 38 12.61 -4.52 -7.92
N ASN A 39 12.47 -4.65 -6.60
CA ASN A 39 11.22 -5.09 -5.97
C ASN A 39 10.80 -4.21 -4.78
N LEU A 40 9.54 -3.76 -4.80
CA LEU A 40 8.86 -3.11 -3.66
C LEU A 40 7.70 -3.99 -3.19
N LYS A 41 7.63 -4.29 -1.89
CA LYS A 41 6.48 -4.93 -1.25
C LYS A 41 5.94 -4.06 -0.13
N VAL A 42 4.63 -3.78 -0.14
CA VAL A 42 3.97 -2.91 0.83
C VAL A 42 2.76 -3.64 1.40
N LEU A 43 2.82 -3.97 2.68
CA LEU A 43 1.78 -4.73 3.39
C LEU A 43 1.41 -4.04 4.71
N PRO A 44 0.63 -2.94 4.65
CA PRO A 44 0.15 -2.28 5.84
C PRO A 44 -1.05 -3.01 6.43
N LEU A 45 -1.05 -3.16 7.76
CA LEU A 45 -2.16 -3.72 8.52
C LEU A 45 -2.71 -2.65 9.47
N GLN A 46 -4.01 -2.37 9.35
CA GLN A 46 -4.67 -1.40 10.21
C GLN A 46 -6.01 -1.90 10.78
N LYS A 47 -6.18 -1.68 12.09
CA LYS A 47 -7.51 -1.62 12.73
C LYS A 47 -7.82 -0.15 13.02
N GLY A 48 -8.71 0.47 12.25
CA GLY A 48 -8.86 1.93 12.31
C GLY A 48 -9.76 2.57 11.26
N ARG A 49 -9.97 3.88 11.35
CA ARG A 49 -10.92 4.57 10.47
C ARG A 49 -10.43 4.65 9.02
N ASN A 50 -9.21 5.14 8.79
CA ASN A 50 -8.70 5.42 7.44
C ASN A 50 -7.30 4.84 7.20
N LEU A 51 -7.13 4.08 6.11
CA LEU A 51 -5.84 3.64 5.59
C LEU A 51 -5.59 4.28 4.23
N LYS A 52 -4.43 4.92 4.05
CA LYS A 52 -3.97 5.45 2.76
C LYS A 52 -2.62 4.84 2.40
N VAL A 53 -2.54 4.21 1.23
CA VAL A 53 -1.34 3.50 0.75
C VAL A 53 -0.98 4.03 -0.63
N LEU A 54 0.12 4.77 -0.74
CA LEU A 54 0.57 5.38 -1.99
C LEU A 54 2.04 5.07 -2.26
N PRO A 55 2.36 3.85 -2.70
CA PRO A 55 3.71 3.47 -3.04
C PRO A 55 4.11 4.01 -4.42
N LEU A 56 5.33 4.54 -4.50
CA LEU A 56 5.94 5.02 -5.73
C LEU A 56 7.17 4.17 -6.04
N GLN A 57 7.20 3.56 -7.22
CA GLN A 57 8.35 2.75 -7.65
C GLN A 57 8.78 3.05 -9.08
N LYS A 58 10.10 3.24 -9.25
CA LYS A 58 10.78 3.04 -10.55
C LYS A 58 11.53 1.70 -10.47
N GLY A 59 11.05 0.69 -11.18
CA GLY A 59 11.55 -0.67 -10.96
C GLY A 59 10.86 -1.79 -11.72
N ARG A 60 11.20 -3.04 -11.39
CA ARG A 60 10.61 -4.22 -12.06
C ARG A 60 9.26 -4.59 -11.48
N ASN A 61 9.17 -4.82 -10.17
CA ASN A 61 7.98 -5.39 -9.52
C ASN A 61 7.50 -4.56 -8.32
N LEU A 62 6.23 -4.16 -8.34
CA LEU A 62 5.51 -3.55 -7.20
C LEU A 62 4.41 -4.49 -6.73
N LYS A 63 4.39 -4.80 -5.44
CA LYS A 63 3.29 -5.53 -4.80
C LYS A 63 2.71 -4.77 -3.62
N VAL A 64 1.39 -4.61 -3.59
CA VAL A 64 0.67 -3.81 -2.59
C VAL A 64 -0.49 -4.63 -2.03
N PHE A 65 -0.41 -4.98 -0.75
CA PHE A 65 -1.38 -5.82 -0.05
C PHE A 65 -1.83 -5.18 1.27
N PRO A 66 -2.68 -4.13 1.22
CA PRO A 66 -3.22 -3.53 2.41
C PRO A 66 -4.33 -4.40 3.00
N LEU A 67 -4.28 -4.57 4.31
CA LEU A 67 -5.34 -5.21 5.10
C LEU A 67 -5.91 -4.19 6.08
N GLN A 68 -7.22 -3.93 5.99
CA GLN A 68 -7.90 -3.01 6.89
C GLN A 68 -9.17 -3.59 7.48
N LYS A 69 -9.34 -3.41 8.80
CA LYS A 69 -10.65 -3.43 9.47
C LYS A 69 -11.05 -2.00 9.81
N GLY A 70 -12.06 -1.46 9.12
CA GLY A 70 -12.62 -0.13 9.43
C GLY A 70 -13.28 0.60 8.26
N ARG A 71 -13.26 1.94 8.22
CA ARG A 71 -14.19 2.70 7.37
C ARG A 71 -13.71 2.86 5.93
N ASN A 72 -12.53 3.43 5.72
CA ASN A 72 -12.06 3.84 4.40
C ASN A 72 -10.65 3.31 4.09
N LEU A 73 -10.49 2.60 2.97
CA LEU A 73 -9.22 2.18 2.40
C LEU A 73 -8.98 2.91 1.07
N LYS A 74 -7.84 3.58 0.93
CA LYS A 74 -7.39 4.18 -0.33
C LYS A 74 -6.04 3.62 -0.74
N VAL A 75 -5.94 3.06 -1.95
CA VAL A 75 -4.73 2.45 -2.49
C VAL A 75 -4.41 3.07 -3.84
N LEU A 76 -3.29 3.80 -3.94
CA LEU A 76 -2.84 4.44 -5.18
C LEU A 76 -1.38 4.13 -5.46
N PRO A 77 -1.09 2.95 -6.00
CA PRO A 77 0.25 2.62 -6.46
C PRO A 77 0.58 3.36 -7.76
N LEU A 78 1.77 3.95 -7.80
CA LEU A 78 2.35 4.52 -9.01
C LEU A 78 3.61 3.73 -9.35
N GLN A 79 3.64 3.13 -10.54
CA GLN A 79 4.79 2.37 -11.01
C GLN A 79 5.22 2.74 -12.43
N LYS A 80 6.53 2.96 -12.58
CA LYS A 80 7.22 2.87 -13.87
C LYS A 80 7.96 1.53 -13.90
N GLY A 81 7.43 0.52 -14.62
CA GLY A 81 7.91 -0.85 -14.47
C GLY A 81 7.12 -1.96 -15.16
N ARG A 82 7.52 -3.21 -14.89
CA ARG A 82 7.04 -4.42 -15.59
C ARG A 82 5.91 -5.19 -14.91
N ASN A 83 5.80 -5.16 -13.58
CA ASN A 83 4.74 -5.89 -12.88
C ASN A 83 4.20 -5.08 -11.72
N LEU A 84 2.89 -4.85 -11.72
CA LEU A 84 2.13 -4.25 -10.63
C LEU A 84 1.07 -5.25 -10.18
N LYS A 85 1.10 -5.61 -8.89
CA LYS A 85 0.09 -6.44 -8.25
C LYS A 85 -0.50 -5.70 -7.06
N VAL A 86 -1.82 -5.51 -7.06
CA VAL A 86 -2.54 -4.80 -6.01
C VAL A 86 -3.71 -5.66 -5.54
N LEU A 87 -3.67 -6.06 -4.28
CA LEU A 87 -4.69 -6.89 -3.64
C LEU A 87 -5.07 -6.27 -2.28
N PRO A 88 -6.03 -5.34 -2.27
CA PRO A 88 -6.62 -4.85 -1.04
C PRO A 88 -7.56 -5.89 -0.45
N LEU A 89 -7.49 -6.04 0.86
CA LEU A 89 -8.47 -6.74 1.67
C LEU A 89 -9.06 -5.76 2.68
N GLN A 90 -10.36 -5.53 2.61
CA GLN A 90 -11.05 -4.65 3.54
C GLN A 90 -12.28 -5.33 4.12
N LYS A 91 -12.42 -5.20 5.44
CA LYS A 91 -13.70 -5.34 6.14
C LYS A 91 -14.17 -3.94 6.53
N GLY A 92 -15.14 -3.39 5.80
CA GLY A 92 -15.40 -1.96 5.88
C GLY A 92 -16.42 -1.40 4.88
N ARG A 93 -16.52 -0.07 4.83
CA ARG A 93 -17.53 0.62 4.01
C ARG A 93 -17.01 1.04 2.63
N ASN A 94 -15.86 1.71 2.58
CA ASN A 94 -15.38 2.34 1.35
C ASN A 94 -13.99 1.83 0.98
N LEU A 95 -13.88 1.25 -0.21
CA LEU A 95 -12.63 0.83 -0.84
C LEU A 95 -12.41 1.61 -2.14
N LYS A 96 -11.27 2.30 -2.25
CA LYS A 96 -10.87 2.99 -3.47
C LYS A 96 -9.47 2.57 -3.91
N VAL A 97 -9.36 2.02 -5.11
CA VAL A 97 -8.10 1.55 -5.69
C VAL A 97 -7.88 2.22 -7.04
N LEU A 98 -6.78 2.97 -7.18
CA LEU A 98 -6.39 3.61 -8.44
C LEU A 98 -4.93 3.29 -8.75
N PRO A 99 -4.67 2.18 -9.45
CA PRO A 99 -3.36 1.78 -9.90
C PRO A 99 -2.98 2.56 -11.16
N LEU A 100 -1.84 3.25 -11.12
CA LEU A 100 -1.28 3.98 -12.25
C LEU A 100 0.02 3.32 -12.68
N ARG A 101 0.04 2.81 -13.91
CA ARG A 101 1.22 2.16 -14.45
C ARG A 101 1.38 2.36 -15.96
N LYS A 102 2.63 2.55 -16.38
CA LYS A 102 3.05 2.33 -17.78
C LYS A 102 3.42 0.83 -17.96
N GLY A 103 2.53 0.01 -18.52
CA GLY A 103 2.71 -1.44 -18.81
C GLY A 103 1.66 -2.40 -18.18
N GLY A 104 1.62 -3.68 -18.59
CA GLY A 104 0.54 -4.65 -18.30
C GLY A 104 0.26 -5.01 -16.83
N PHE A 105 -0.94 -4.70 -16.33
CA PHE A 105 -1.33 -4.66 -14.91
C PHE A 105 -2.20 -5.86 -14.47
N ARG A 106 -2.06 -6.34 -13.22
CA ARG A 106 -2.95 -7.34 -12.61
C ARG A 106 -3.54 -6.84 -11.28
N TRP A 107 -4.86 -6.79 -11.22
CA TRP A 107 -5.64 -6.38 -10.05
C TRP A 107 -6.55 -7.51 -9.58
N VAL A 108 -6.69 -7.66 -8.26
CA VAL A 108 -7.77 -8.46 -7.67
C VAL A 108 -8.22 -7.73 -6.41
N CYS A 109 -9.53 -7.65 -6.19
CA CYS A 109 -10.12 -6.91 -5.09
C CYS A 109 -11.01 -7.82 -4.25
N PHE A 110 -10.80 -7.82 -2.93
CA PHE A 110 -11.64 -8.55 -1.98
C PHE A 110 -12.19 -7.57 -0.96
N SER A 111 -13.49 -7.27 -1.06
CA SER A 111 -14.23 -6.45 -0.10
C SER A 111 -15.30 -7.32 0.55
N CYS A 112 -15.34 -7.35 1.88
CA CYS A 112 -16.38 -7.99 2.70
C CYS A 112 -17.08 -6.97 3.60
#